data_AF-A0AA43IAE9-F1
#
_entry.id   AF-A0AA43IAE9-F1
#
_cell.length_a   1.000
_cell.length_b   1.000
_cell.length_c   1.000
_cell.angle_alpha   90.00
_cell.angle_beta   90.00
_cell.angle_gamma   90.00
#
_symmetry.space_group_name_H-M   'P 1'
#
loop_
_entity.id
_entity.type
_entity.pdbx_description
1 polymer ?
#
loop_
_entity_poly.entity_id
_entity_poly.type
_entity_poly.pdbx_seq_one_letter_code
_entity_poly.pdbx_strand_id
1 'polypeptide(L)'
;MLESLYRRLSAVLLLILALCAAVFIGKETVISIVTIILLLAELGISLLLLKKREKLQFVFISAMVAEGLFLLTKEYWLLALSILLLIVAGSWRGLYGQTVSRRVTPFLVVRKVLFSIAVLTVTAFWGIGIYAKPITTPVELATEAAVTIDERTLDSAAVMLKDIEVMNSFGSRTTGSEGHNQFIAWLEQQVTDMGLQVYRDRYSFDRWEEKSSSLRIDQQPIHVSSAFPYSGGTDEKGVTGELVYTKRGAYDQASGKIAVIEIENFKNFPSGIVMNMRDSSPMKNQIAPNEGDLVLTTALKEAKLEHAKEMGVKAVILVWKGVSDDKIEKQYVPFTTDYAGIPAIWVNETEGQKVISAAHEHKEGTVILEAEIQKNAPTESFYVKIDGKNKDEAIIVNTHTDGINVVEENGAVGMLSMIRYLQQEQPERTMIFAFVTGHFRLPEFKGSSQATSTWMEGHRELWDGANGHMKAVAGITVEHLGSMEWKDDDTGKYGPTGQISTEYTYAGNEMMAAIWLKAIEKTDGTRTVLLRGHNKFEFGESQPLFEAGIPVIGFIPMPDYLLVDSENREMDKFDAKLMHTQIVSLLKAVKLVDATQTTKLGKSDGYSFFYGRTK
;
A
#
# COMPACT_ATOMS: atom_id res chain seq x y z
N MET A 1 34.29 11.95 43.20
CA MET A 1 33.54 13.12 42.68
C MET A 1 33.57 13.17 41.15
N LEU A 2 34.77 13.18 40.54
CA LEU A 2 34.96 13.21 39.08
C LEU A 2 34.23 12.08 38.33
N GLU A 3 34.29 10.84 38.84
CA GLU A 3 33.61 9.68 38.22
C GLU A 3 32.07 9.79 38.24
N SER A 4 31.51 10.31 39.34
CA SER A 4 30.05 10.52 39.48
C SER A 4 29.56 11.63 38.56
N LEU A 5 30.34 12.71 38.43
CA LEU A 5 30.05 13.79 37.49
C LEU A 5 30.14 13.30 36.04
N TYR A 6 31.18 12.54 35.69
CA TYR A 6 31.35 11.93 34.37
C TYR A 6 30.17 11.02 34.00
N ARG A 7 29.74 10.12 34.89
CA ARG A 7 28.60 9.23 34.61
C ARG A 7 27.29 9.98 34.36
N ARG A 8 27.06 11.10 35.05
CA ARG A 8 25.88 11.95 34.83
C ARG A 8 25.94 12.69 33.50
N LEU A 9 27.08 13.32 33.20
CA LEU A 9 27.27 14.03 31.94
C LEU A 9 27.17 13.07 30.75
N SER A 10 27.72 11.87 30.88
CA SER A 10 27.63 10.85 29.86
C SER A 10 26.21 10.33 29.65
N ALA A 11 25.45 10.08 30.73
CA ALA A 11 24.05 9.68 30.59
C ALA A 11 23.24 10.72 29.81
N VAL A 12 23.46 12.02 30.08
CA VAL A 12 22.83 13.12 29.35
C VAL A 12 23.31 13.16 27.90
N LEU A 13 24.62 13.02 27.65
CA LEU A 13 25.19 13.02 26.30
C LEU A 13 24.59 11.91 25.42
N LEU A 14 24.49 10.68 25.93
CA LEU A 14 23.93 9.55 25.19
C LEU A 14 22.46 9.77 24.81
N LEU A 15 21.68 10.35 25.73
CA LEU A 15 20.28 10.70 25.47
C LEU A 15 20.16 11.87 24.48
N ILE A 16 21.07 12.85 24.53
CA ILE A 16 21.13 13.93 23.52
C ILE A 16 21.48 13.37 22.15
N LEU A 17 22.42 12.41 22.04
CA LEU A 17 22.76 11.80 20.76
C LEU A 17 21.60 10.99 20.19
N ALA A 18 20.91 10.21 21.03
CA ALA A 18 19.69 9.52 20.64
C ALA A 18 18.62 10.51 20.16
N LEU A 19 18.45 11.64 20.85
CA LEU A 19 17.52 12.70 20.47
C LEU A 19 17.91 13.34 19.14
N CYS A 20 19.18 13.73 18.96
CA CYS A 20 19.65 14.34 17.73
C CYS A 20 19.44 13.41 16.53
N ALA A 21 19.78 12.13 16.67
CA ALA A 21 19.59 11.11 15.63
C ALA A 21 18.10 10.85 15.32
N ALA A 22 17.20 11.09 16.27
CA ALA A 22 15.76 10.95 16.07
C ALA A 22 15.09 12.21 15.47
N VAL A 23 15.65 13.41 15.68
CA VAL A 23 14.98 14.69 15.37
C VAL A 23 15.42 15.31 14.04
N PHE A 24 16.71 15.22 13.68
CA PHE A 24 17.28 15.99 12.58
C PHE A 24 17.36 15.18 11.28
N ILE A 25 16.21 15.03 10.62
CA ILE A 25 16.05 14.30 9.36
C ILE A 25 16.76 15.06 8.21
N GLY A 26 17.42 14.31 7.32
CA GLY A 26 18.32 14.83 6.27
C GLY A 26 19.73 15.19 6.75
N LYS A 27 20.04 14.99 8.04
CA LYS A 27 21.38 15.17 8.63
C LYS A 27 21.94 13.89 9.24
N GLU A 28 21.33 12.74 8.96
CA GLU A 28 21.64 11.44 9.57
C GLU A 28 23.12 11.09 9.41
N THR A 29 23.68 11.30 8.22
CA THR A 29 25.11 11.04 7.97
C THR A 29 26.02 11.87 8.89
N VAL A 30 25.69 13.15 9.10
CA VAL A 30 26.48 14.02 9.99
C VAL A 30 26.33 13.58 11.44
N ILE A 31 25.12 13.23 11.84
CA ILE A 31 24.81 12.83 13.22
C ILE A 31 25.47 11.49 13.54
N SER A 32 25.41 10.50 12.65
CA SER A 32 26.09 9.22 12.79
C SER A 32 27.60 9.38 12.98
N ILE A 33 28.24 10.28 12.21
CA ILE A 33 29.67 10.59 12.37
C ILE A 33 29.94 11.20 13.76
N VAL A 34 29.13 12.18 14.17
CA VAL A 34 29.25 12.82 15.50
C VAL A 34 29.05 11.81 16.62
N THR A 35 28.06 10.91 16.51
CA THR A 35 27.78 9.83 17.45
C THR A 35 28.99 8.90 17.58
N ILE A 36 29.59 8.46 16.47
CA ILE A 36 30.78 7.59 16.50
C ILE A 36 31.95 8.30 17.21
N ILE A 37 32.21 9.57 16.90
CA ILE A 37 33.30 10.34 17.53
C ILE A 37 33.10 10.45 19.04
N LEU A 38 31.88 10.76 19.48
CA LEU A 38 31.57 10.91 20.91
C LEU A 38 31.58 9.57 21.65
N LEU A 39 31.12 8.48 21.03
CA LEU A 39 31.22 7.13 21.61
C LEU A 39 32.68 6.65 21.71
N LEU A 40 33.54 7.00 20.75
CA LEU A 40 34.99 6.75 20.83
C LEU A 40 35.62 7.51 22.00
N ALA A 41 35.24 8.79 22.19
CA ALA A 41 35.70 9.58 23.33
C ALA A 41 35.23 8.97 24.67
N GLU A 42 33.98 8.52 24.75
CA GLU A 42 33.43 7.80 25.91
C GLU A 42 34.19 6.51 26.23
N LEU A 43 34.50 5.72 25.21
CA LEU A 43 35.29 4.50 25.34
C LEU A 43 36.72 4.82 25.82
N GLY A 44 37.34 5.86 25.25
CA GLY A 44 38.68 6.34 25.64
C GLY A 44 38.74 6.81 27.09
N ILE A 45 37.76 7.61 27.55
CA ILE A 45 37.68 8.05 28.95
C ILE A 45 37.50 6.86 29.89
N SER A 46 36.63 5.91 29.53
CA SER A 46 36.40 4.70 30.34
C SER A 46 37.65 3.82 30.46
N LEU A 47 38.39 3.61 29.37
CA LEU A 47 39.53 2.68 29.33
C LEU A 47 40.85 3.31 29.78
N LEU A 48 41.11 4.56 29.42
CA LEU A 48 42.42 5.20 29.65
C LEU A 48 42.43 6.05 30.92
N LEU A 49 41.39 6.87 31.13
CA LEU A 49 41.32 7.80 32.26
C LEU A 49 40.79 7.11 33.52
N LEU A 50 39.70 6.36 33.40
CA LEU A 50 39.08 5.67 34.54
C LEU A 50 39.60 4.24 34.75
N LYS A 51 40.28 3.66 33.74
CA LYS A 51 40.84 2.29 33.74
C LYS A 51 39.85 1.23 34.22
N LYS A 52 38.57 1.36 33.87
CA LYS A 52 37.50 0.40 34.21
C LYS A 52 36.93 -0.24 32.96
N ARG A 53 36.71 -1.56 33.03
CA ARG A 53 35.88 -2.30 32.07
C ARG A 53 34.42 -2.24 32.53
N GLU A 54 33.60 -1.48 31.81
CA GLU A 54 32.17 -1.40 32.07
C GLU A 54 31.39 -2.27 31.08
N LYS A 55 30.29 -2.90 31.52
CA LYS A 55 29.41 -3.68 30.63
C LYS A 55 28.85 -2.85 29.47
N LEU A 56 28.76 -1.52 29.64
CA LEU A 56 28.32 -0.60 28.60
C LEU A 56 29.28 -0.46 27.42
N GLN A 57 30.56 -0.83 27.57
CA GLN A 57 31.52 -0.73 26.47
C GLN A 57 31.07 -1.55 25.26
N PHE A 58 30.46 -2.71 25.50
CA PHE A 58 29.87 -3.53 24.44
C PHE A 58 28.71 -2.82 23.73
N VAL A 59 27.89 -2.08 24.49
CA VAL A 59 26.75 -1.31 23.93
C VAL A 59 27.26 -0.14 23.07
N PHE A 60 28.30 0.57 23.51
CA PHE A 60 28.92 1.63 22.70
C PHE A 60 29.52 1.10 21.41
N ILE A 61 30.25 -0.01 21.48
CA ILE A 61 30.83 -0.65 20.29
C ILE A 61 29.71 -1.10 19.35
N SER A 62 28.65 -1.72 19.87
CA SER A 62 27.51 -2.16 19.06
C SER A 62 26.79 -0.99 18.39
N ALA A 63 26.60 0.13 19.10
CA ALA A 63 26.02 1.34 18.53
C ALA A 63 26.91 1.91 17.43
N MET A 64 28.23 2.00 17.65
CA MET A 64 29.18 2.44 16.61
C MET A 64 29.18 1.53 15.38
N VAL A 65 29.08 0.21 15.56
CA VAL A 65 28.98 -0.74 14.43
C VAL A 65 27.68 -0.52 13.67
N ALA A 66 26.55 -0.33 14.37
CA ALA A 66 25.28 -0.01 13.73
C ALA A 66 25.35 1.32 12.94
N GLU A 67 25.92 2.38 13.53
CA GLU A 67 26.16 3.66 12.83
C GLU A 67 27.08 3.50 11.63
N GLY A 68 28.16 2.72 11.74
CA GLY A 68 29.10 2.47 10.66
C GLY A 68 28.45 1.69 9.51
N LEU A 69 27.68 0.66 9.82
CA LEU A 69 26.90 -0.09 8.83
C LEU A 69 25.82 0.78 8.20
N PHE A 70 25.15 1.65 8.96
CA PHE A 70 24.20 2.62 8.42
C PHE A 70 24.90 3.57 7.44
N LEU A 71 26.08 4.09 7.77
CA LEU A 71 26.83 4.98 6.89
C LEU A 71 27.18 4.32 5.55
N LEU A 72 27.44 3.00 5.56
CA LEU A 72 27.78 2.21 4.38
C LEU A 72 26.55 1.80 3.55
N THR A 73 25.47 1.38 4.21
CA THR A 73 24.31 0.75 3.56
C THR A 73 23.14 1.69 3.34
N LYS A 74 23.08 2.79 4.11
CA LYS A 74 21.93 3.70 4.21
C LYS A 74 20.63 3.02 4.67
N GLU A 75 20.75 1.88 5.34
CA GLU A 75 19.62 1.14 5.90
C GLU A 75 19.16 1.73 7.24
N TYR A 76 18.00 2.39 7.25
CA TYR A 76 17.51 3.17 8.40
C TYR A 76 17.21 2.33 9.65
N TRP A 77 17.01 1.01 9.52
CA TRP A 77 16.83 0.14 10.69
C TRP A 77 18.10 0.04 11.55
N LEU A 78 19.29 0.21 10.95
CA LEU A 78 20.56 0.26 11.68
C LEU A 78 20.70 1.55 12.50
N LEU A 79 20.20 2.66 11.97
CA LEU A 79 20.12 3.92 12.70
C LEU A 79 19.14 3.79 13.87
N ALA A 80 17.97 3.17 13.65
CA ALA A 80 17.01 2.88 14.73
C ALA A 80 17.60 1.97 15.81
N LEU A 81 18.39 0.96 15.43
CA LEU A 81 19.13 0.10 16.36
C LEU A 81 20.14 0.92 17.19
N SER A 82 20.91 1.80 16.55
CA SER A 82 21.84 2.69 17.27
C SER A 82 21.11 3.57 18.30
N ILE A 83 20.02 4.22 17.91
CA ILE A 83 19.19 5.05 18.79
C ILE A 83 18.71 4.24 20.01
N LEU A 84 18.21 3.01 19.80
CA LEU A 84 17.79 2.13 20.88
C LEU A 84 18.94 1.82 21.84
N LEU A 85 20.12 1.49 21.32
CA LEU A 85 21.31 1.19 22.12
C LEU A 85 21.77 2.42 22.94
N LEU A 86 21.71 3.62 22.36
CA LEU A 86 22.04 4.88 23.04
C LEU A 86 21.06 5.18 24.18
N ILE A 87 19.75 4.96 23.97
CA ILE A 87 18.72 5.11 25.00
C ILE A 87 18.98 4.13 26.14
N VAL A 88 19.18 2.85 25.84
CA VAL A 88 19.48 1.81 26.83
C VAL A 88 20.73 2.17 27.64
N ALA A 89 21.79 2.61 26.96
CA ALA A 89 23.03 3.01 27.59
C ALA A 89 22.86 4.25 28.50
N GLY A 90 22.19 5.29 28.01
CA GLY A 90 21.91 6.52 28.75
C GLY A 90 21.07 6.26 30.01
N SER A 91 19.99 5.49 29.87
CA SER A 91 19.12 5.10 30.98
C SER A 91 19.85 4.23 32.01
N TRP A 92 20.66 3.25 31.56
CA TRP A 92 21.44 2.41 32.47
C TRP A 92 22.44 3.23 33.29
N ARG A 93 23.18 4.16 32.67
CA ARG A 93 24.10 5.05 33.39
C ARG A 93 23.37 5.98 34.36
N GLY A 94 22.19 6.47 33.98
CA GLY A 94 21.34 7.30 34.86
C GLY A 94 20.82 6.56 36.10
N LEU A 95 20.43 5.28 35.94
CA LEU A 95 19.84 4.45 36.98
C LEU A 95 20.86 3.81 37.93
N TYR A 96 21.91 3.20 37.38
CA TYR A 96 22.87 2.38 38.14
C TYR A 96 24.21 3.09 38.41
N GLY A 97 24.38 4.31 37.91
CA GLY A 97 25.59 5.11 38.11
C GLY A 97 25.73 5.77 39.48
N GLN A 98 24.71 5.72 40.35
CA GLN A 98 24.73 6.35 41.67
C GLN A 98 25.19 5.37 42.74
N THR A 99 26.27 5.70 43.46
CA THR A 99 26.56 5.11 44.77
C THR A 99 25.44 5.52 45.72
N VAL A 100 24.50 4.61 45.96
CA VAL A 100 23.39 4.83 46.90
C VAL A 100 23.98 4.90 48.31
N SER A 101 23.94 6.08 48.92
CA SER A 101 24.11 6.26 50.36
C SER A 101 23.14 5.31 51.09
N ARG A 102 23.66 4.51 52.04
CA ARG A 102 22.91 3.57 52.87
C ARG A 102 21.89 4.30 53.75
N ARG A 103 20.75 4.68 53.19
CA ARG A 103 19.44 4.92 53.84
C ARG A 103 18.49 5.44 52.76
N VAL A 104 17.95 4.54 51.95
CA VAL A 104 16.86 4.88 51.03
C VAL A 104 15.84 3.74 51.11
N THR A 105 14.61 4.08 51.47
CA THR A 105 13.47 3.16 51.58
C THR A 105 13.12 2.57 50.20
N PRO A 106 12.65 1.31 50.12
CA PRO A 106 12.29 0.64 48.86
C PRO A 106 11.36 1.48 47.94
N PHE A 107 10.51 2.30 48.56
CA PHE A 107 9.61 3.24 47.90
C PHE A 107 10.31 4.25 46.95
N LEU A 108 11.48 4.77 47.32
CA LEU A 108 12.23 5.73 46.50
C LEU A 108 12.90 5.08 45.29
N VAL A 109 13.25 3.79 45.40
CA VAL A 109 13.79 3.00 44.28
C VAL A 109 12.67 2.68 43.30
N VAL A 110 11.52 2.22 43.78
CA VAL A 110 10.33 1.95 42.95
C VAL A 110 9.86 3.22 42.24
N ARG A 111 9.80 4.37 42.93
CA ARG A 111 9.44 5.65 42.31
C ARG A 111 10.40 6.08 41.20
N LYS A 112 11.71 5.87 41.38
CA LYS A 112 12.72 6.20 40.37
C LYS A 112 12.69 5.26 39.17
N VAL A 113 12.42 3.97 39.39
CA VAL A 113 12.21 2.98 38.32
C VAL A 113 10.94 3.31 37.53
N LEU A 114 9.82 3.57 38.21
CA LEU A 114 8.57 3.99 37.56
C LEU A 114 8.72 5.31 36.80
N PHE A 115 9.43 6.29 37.36
CA PHE A 115 9.72 7.55 36.66
C PHE A 115 10.62 7.36 35.45
N SER A 116 11.60 6.44 35.51
CA SER A 116 12.51 6.16 34.39
C SER A 116 11.82 5.33 33.30
N ILE A 117 10.92 4.41 33.67
CA ILE A 117 10.03 3.74 32.73
C ILE A 117 9.10 4.77 32.11
N ALA A 118 8.48 5.66 32.89
CA ALA A 118 7.65 6.74 32.35
C ALA A 118 8.44 7.68 31.41
N VAL A 119 9.69 8.03 31.73
CA VAL A 119 10.56 8.81 30.85
C VAL A 119 10.98 8.02 29.61
N LEU A 120 11.30 6.73 29.72
CA LEU A 120 11.57 5.85 28.57
C LEU A 120 10.35 5.74 27.66
N THR A 121 9.18 5.52 28.24
CA THR A 121 7.90 5.42 27.54
C THR A 121 7.54 6.75 26.89
N VAL A 122 7.66 7.87 27.61
CA VAL A 122 7.43 9.20 27.05
C VAL A 122 8.46 9.53 25.98
N THR A 123 9.75 9.27 26.17
CA THR A 123 10.81 9.56 25.17
C THR A 123 10.71 8.64 23.96
N ALA A 124 10.28 7.39 24.15
CA ALA A 124 9.95 6.47 23.06
C ALA A 124 8.69 6.95 22.31
N PHE A 125 7.61 7.32 23.00
CA PHE A 125 6.41 7.88 22.37
C PHE A 125 6.66 9.25 21.71
N TRP A 126 7.55 10.07 22.28
CA TRP A 126 7.95 11.36 21.72
C TRP A 126 8.88 11.17 20.52
N GLY A 127 9.82 10.22 20.59
CA GLY A 127 10.66 9.79 19.47
C GLY A 127 9.84 9.14 18.34
N ILE A 128 8.81 8.36 18.66
CA ILE A 128 7.83 7.80 17.72
C ILE A 128 7.00 8.92 17.09
N GLY A 129 6.54 9.89 17.89
CA GLY A 129 5.79 11.06 17.40
C GLY A 129 6.62 12.01 16.53
N ILE A 130 7.95 11.97 16.64
CA ILE A 130 8.90 12.71 15.80
C ILE A 130 9.29 11.88 14.56
N TYR A 131 9.42 10.56 14.65
CA TYR A 131 9.59 9.67 13.49
C TYR A 131 8.36 9.68 12.55
N ALA A 132 7.17 9.92 13.11
CA ALA A 132 5.96 10.20 12.35
C ALA A 132 6.01 11.54 11.59
N LYS A 133 6.94 12.43 11.94
CA LYS A 133 7.15 13.74 11.32
C LYS A 133 8.58 13.88 10.81
N PRO A 134 8.86 13.46 9.57
CA PRO A 134 9.85 14.14 8.76
C PRO A 134 9.58 15.64 8.86
N ILE A 135 10.51 16.41 9.45
CA ILE A 135 10.54 17.86 9.27
C ILE A 135 11.00 18.09 7.83
N THR A 136 10.15 17.69 6.89
CA THR A 136 10.26 18.12 5.51
C THR A 136 9.74 19.55 5.47
N THR A 137 10.49 20.42 4.82
CA THR A 137 10.04 21.82 4.68
C THR A 137 8.99 21.82 3.58
N PRO A 138 7.75 22.26 3.86
CA PRO A 138 6.74 22.39 2.83
C PRO A 138 7.29 23.22 1.66
N VAL A 139 7.05 22.75 0.45
CA VAL A 139 7.40 23.49 -0.76
C VAL A 139 6.17 24.25 -1.20
N GLU A 140 6.28 25.57 -1.32
CA GLU A 140 5.26 26.37 -2.00
C GLU A 140 5.68 26.59 -3.46
N LEU A 141 4.82 26.21 -4.39
CA LEU A 141 4.98 26.57 -5.79
C LEU A 141 4.61 28.03 -6.00
N ALA A 142 5.28 28.69 -6.96
CA ALA A 142 4.99 30.08 -7.28
C ALA A 142 3.51 30.27 -7.66
N THR A 143 2.91 31.36 -7.18
CA THR A 143 1.49 31.70 -7.43
C THR A 143 1.17 31.80 -8.92
N GLU A 144 2.15 32.19 -9.73
CA GLU A 144 2.09 32.34 -11.19
C GLU A 144 2.16 31.02 -11.97
N ALA A 145 2.46 29.88 -11.32
CA ALA A 145 2.47 28.56 -11.95
C ALA A 145 1.06 28.00 -12.22
N ALA A 146 0.09 28.86 -12.53
CA ALA A 146 -1.27 28.46 -12.82
C ALA A 146 -1.33 27.71 -14.16
N VAL A 147 -1.60 26.41 -14.09
CA VAL A 147 -1.85 25.58 -15.27
C VAL A 147 -3.36 25.50 -15.50
N THR A 148 -3.77 25.87 -16.70
CA THR A 148 -5.14 25.67 -17.19
C THR A 148 -5.18 24.52 -18.20
N ILE A 149 -6.28 23.77 -18.17
CA ILE A 149 -6.60 22.74 -19.16
C ILE A 149 -7.67 23.33 -20.07
N ASP A 150 -7.47 23.27 -21.39
CA ASP A 150 -8.54 23.63 -22.31
C ASP A 150 -9.54 22.49 -22.42
N GLU A 151 -10.54 22.51 -21.54
CA GLU A 151 -11.57 21.46 -21.45
C GLU A 151 -12.38 21.29 -22.75
N ARG A 152 -12.30 22.21 -23.72
CA ARG A 152 -12.92 22.05 -25.04
C ARG A 152 -12.19 21.02 -25.91
N THR A 153 -10.92 20.77 -25.59
CA THR A 153 -10.04 19.81 -26.28
C THR A 153 -9.85 18.51 -25.49
N LEU A 154 -10.29 18.50 -24.23
CA LEU A 154 -10.41 17.30 -23.41
C LEU A 154 -11.70 16.55 -23.78
N ASP A 155 -11.70 15.24 -23.63
CA ASP A 155 -12.93 14.48 -23.78
C ASP A 155 -13.97 14.94 -22.76
N SER A 156 -15.20 15.17 -23.21
CA SER A 156 -16.29 15.49 -22.27
C SER A 156 -16.60 14.29 -21.37
N ALA A 157 -17.21 14.55 -20.20
CA ALA A 157 -17.71 13.50 -19.32
C ALA A 157 -18.65 12.50 -20.03
N ALA A 158 -19.39 12.92 -21.07
CA ALA A 158 -20.24 12.03 -21.86
C ALA A 158 -19.44 11.08 -22.76
N VAL A 159 -18.29 11.52 -23.27
CA VAL A 159 -17.37 10.67 -24.04
C VAL A 159 -16.69 9.67 -23.10
N MET A 160 -16.20 10.13 -21.95
CA MET A 160 -15.62 9.26 -20.92
C MET A 160 -16.61 8.19 -20.46
N LEU A 161 -17.88 8.57 -20.21
CA LEU A 161 -18.93 7.61 -19.86
C LEU A 161 -19.12 6.55 -20.95
N LYS A 162 -19.12 6.94 -22.21
CA LYS A 162 -19.25 6.00 -23.33
C LYS A 162 -18.06 5.03 -23.39
N ASP A 163 -16.85 5.53 -23.20
CA ASP A 163 -15.64 4.68 -23.17
C ASP A 163 -15.68 3.69 -21.99
N ILE A 164 -16.20 4.12 -20.85
CA ILE A 164 -16.46 3.26 -19.68
C ILE A 164 -17.53 2.20 -19.96
N GLU A 165 -18.63 2.57 -20.63
CA GLU A 165 -19.67 1.62 -21.05
C GLU A 165 -19.10 0.57 -22.03
N VAL A 166 -18.18 0.96 -22.92
CA VAL A 166 -17.46 0.03 -23.80
C VAL A 166 -16.58 -0.91 -22.98
N MET A 167 -15.75 -0.38 -22.06
CA MET A 167 -14.94 -1.20 -21.15
C MET A 167 -15.81 -2.24 -20.44
N ASN A 168 -16.92 -1.81 -19.82
CA ASN A 168 -17.85 -2.68 -19.09
C ASN A 168 -18.57 -3.71 -19.97
N SER A 169 -18.74 -3.43 -21.27
CA SER A 169 -19.35 -4.39 -22.21
C SER A 169 -18.50 -5.65 -22.42
N PHE A 170 -17.21 -5.63 -22.06
CA PHE A 170 -16.33 -6.79 -22.12
C PHE A 170 -16.50 -7.77 -20.94
N GLY A 171 -17.39 -7.48 -19.97
CA GLY A 171 -17.68 -8.39 -18.85
C GLY A 171 -16.64 -8.30 -17.72
N SER A 172 -16.32 -9.42 -17.07
CA SER A 172 -15.27 -9.45 -16.02
C SER A 172 -13.88 -9.43 -16.68
N ARG A 173 -13.00 -8.54 -16.24
CA ARG A 173 -11.69 -8.27 -16.84
C ARG A 173 -10.55 -8.73 -15.92
N THR A 174 -10.78 -9.80 -15.14
CA THR A 174 -9.71 -10.44 -14.36
C THR A 174 -8.53 -10.82 -15.24
N THR A 175 -7.31 -10.84 -14.69
CA THR A 175 -6.08 -11.04 -15.47
C THR A 175 -6.22 -12.17 -16.48
N GLY A 176 -5.93 -11.89 -17.75
CA GLY A 176 -5.96 -12.85 -18.86
C GLY A 176 -7.34 -13.45 -19.21
N SER A 177 -8.45 -12.93 -18.66
CA SER A 177 -9.79 -13.33 -19.12
C SER A 177 -10.03 -12.90 -20.58
N GLU A 178 -11.06 -13.47 -21.21
CA GLU A 178 -11.49 -13.02 -22.55
C GLU A 178 -11.85 -11.52 -22.52
N GLY A 179 -12.60 -11.09 -21.50
CA GLY A 179 -12.95 -9.68 -21.33
C GLY A 179 -11.74 -8.77 -21.17
N HIS A 180 -10.72 -9.22 -20.41
CA HIS A 180 -9.48 -8.48 -20.24
C HIS A 180 -8.72 -8.33 -21.57
N ASN A 181 -8.57 -9.41 -22.33
CA ASN A 181 -7.88 -9.38 -23.62
C ASN A 181 -8.64 -8.54 -24.66
N GLN A 182 -9.97 -8.56 -24.65
CA GLN A 182 -10.79 -7.67 -25.48
C GLN A 182 -10.62 -6.20 -25.08
N PHE A 183 -10.54 -5.91 -23.78
CA PHE A 183 -10.30 -4.57 -23.29
C PHE A 183 -8.92 -4.05 -23.69
N ILE A 184 -7.85 -4.85 -23.53
CA ILE A 184 -6.52 -4.49 -24.00
C ILE A 184 -6.53 -4.22 -25.51
N ALA A 185 -7.10 -5.13 -26.30
CA ALA A 185 -7.18 -4.95 -27.75
C ALA A 185 -7.92 -3.67 -28.14
N TRP A 186 -8.98 -3.31 -27.40
CA TRP A 186 -9.68 -2.04 -27.59
C TRP A 186 -8.79 -0.84 -27.25
N LEU A 187 -8.09 -0.85 -26.10
CA LEU A 187 -7.16 0.21 -25.71
C LEU A 187 -6.06 0.40 -26.75
N GLU A 188 -5.44 -0.69 -27.22
CA GLU A 188 -4.42 -0.67 -28.27
C GLU A 188 -4.94 -0.10 -29.58
N GLN A 189 -6.18 -0.44 -29.95
CA GLN A 189 -6.83 0.14 -31.13
C GLN A 189 -7.05 1.65 -30.94
N GLN A 190 -7.51 2.09 -29.76
CA GLN A 190 -7.71 3.52 -29.48
C GLN A 190 -6.40 4.31 -29.65
N VAL A 191 -5.29 3.84 -29.11
CA VAL A 191 -4.00 4.54 -29.26
C VAL A 191 -3.41 4.41 -30.68
N THR A 192 -3.69 3.31 -31.39
CA THR A 192 -3.30 3.15 -32.80
C THR A 192 -4.06 4.13 -33.70
N ASP A 193 -5.35 4.34 -33.43
CA ASP A 193 -6.19 5.32 -34.14
C ASP A 193 -5.73 6.77 -33.88
N MET A 194 -5.08 7.01 -32.74
CA MET A 194 -4.38 8.26 -32.43
C MET A 194 -3.02 8.40 -33.14
N GLY A 195 -2.61 7.41 -33.95
CA GLY A 195 -1.35 7.40 -34.68
C GLY A 195 -0.12 7.05 -33.85
N LEU A 196 -0.30 6.48 -32.66
CA LEU A 196 0.81 6.10 -31.78
C LEU A 196 1.28 4.67 -32.05
N GLN A 197 2.58 4.46 -31.88
CA GLN A 197 3.17 3.12 -31.94
C GLN A 197 2.98 2.40 -30.60
N VAL A 198 2.37 1.21 -30.66
CA VAL A 198 2.18 0.31 -29.54
C VAL A 198 3.37 -0.64 -29.40
N TYR A 199 3.95 -0.71 -28.21
CA TYR A 199 5.00 -1.64 -27.82
C TYR A 199 4.44 -2.62 -26.79
N ARG A 200 4.60 -3.93 -27.01
CA ARG A 200 3.88 -4.99 -26.28
C ARG A 200 4.83 -5.91 -25.54
N ASP A 201 4.43 -6.29 -24.33
CA ASP A 201 5.01 -7.38 -23.56
C ASP A 201 3.96 -8.46 -23.36
N ARG A 202 4.18 -9.61 -23.99
CA ARG A 202 3.23 -10.72 -23.94
C ARG A 202 3.62 -11.70 -22.85
N TYR A 203 2.62 -12.11 -22.10
CA TYR A 203 2.74 -13.06 -21.01
C TYR A 203 1.73 -14.20 -21.17
N SER A 204 2.00 -15.30 -20.47
CA SER A 204 1.06 -16.39 -20.32
C SER A 204 1.21 -17.01 -18.96
N PHE A 205 0.10 -17.44 -18.37
CA PHE A 205 0.10 -18.09 -17.05
C PHE A 205 -1.07 -19.07 -16.95
N ASP A 206 -1.09 -19.87 -15.88
CA ASP A 206 -2.21 -20.76 -15.62
C ASP A 206 -3.31 -19.99 -14.89
N ARG A 207 -4.37 -19.68 -15.63
CA ARG A 207 -5.45 -18.83 -15.12
C ARG A 207 -6.57 -19.67 -14.52
N TRP A 208 -6.91 -19.37 -13.28
CA TRP A 208 -8.04 -19.97 -12.56
C TRP A 208 -9.29 -19.10 -12.69
N GLU A 209 -10.45 -19.71 -12.88
CA GLU A 209 -11.74 -19.03 -12.93
C GLU A 209 -12.82 -19.84 -12.25
N GLU A 210 -13.58 -19.19 -11.38
CA GLU A 210 -14.82 -19.71 -10.81
C GLU A 210 -15.89 -19.85 -11.89
N LYS A 211 -16.56 -21.00 -11.93
CA LYS A 211 -17.78 -21.23 -12.71
C LYS A 211 -19.02 -21.24 -11.82
N SER A 212 -18.92 -21.84 -10.64
CA SER A 212 -20.00 -21.85 -9.66
C SER A 212 -19.46 -22.12 -8.25
N SER A 213 -20.14 -21.60 -7.22
CA SER A 213 -19.89 -21.97 -5.83
C SER A 213 -21.19 -22.13 -5.04
N SER A 214 -21.23 -23.10 -4.14
CA SER A 214 -22.35 -23.28 -3.21
C SER A 214 -21.97 -24.07 -1.96
N LEU A 215 -22.75 -23.87 -0.90
CA LEU A 215 -22.61 -24.57 0.37
C LEU A 215 -23.95 -25.19 0.77
N ARG A 216 -23.92 -26.44 1.24
CA ARG A 216 -25.06 -27.09 1.88
C ARG A 216 -24.66 -27.68 3.23
N ILE A 217 -25.53 -27.58 4.22
CA ILE A 217 -25.38 -28.21 5.54
C ILE A 217 -26.65 -29.02 5.80
N ASP A 218 -26.53 -30.33 6.07
CA ASP A 218 -27.68 -31.24 6.18
C ASP A 218 -28.67 -31.09 5.00
N GLN A 219 -28.14 -30.93 3.78
CA GLN A 219 -28.87 -30.65 2.52
C GLN A 219 -29.57 -29.29 2.43
N GLN A 220 -29.52 -28.45 3.45
CA GLN A 220 -30.05 -27.08 3.39
C GLN A 220 -29.02 -26.13 2.78
N PRO A 221 -29.39 -25.28 1.80
CA PRO A 221 -28.48 -24.32 1.21
C PRO A 221 -28.10 -23.24 2.23
N ILE A 222 -26.82 -22.87 2.22
CA ILE A 222 -26.27 -21.71 2.91
C ILE A 222 -25.76 -20.75 1.83
N HIS A 223 -26.10 -19.47 1.95
CA HIS A 223 -25.65 -18.46 0.99
C HIS A 223 -24.12 -18.32 1.05
N VAL A 224 -23.49 -18.32 -0.13
CA VAL A 224 -22.06 -18.10 -0.31
C VAL A 224 -21.90 -16.68 -0.84
N SER A 225 -21.00 -15.92 -0.21
CA SER A 225 -20.79 -14.52 -0.57
C SER A 225 -19.88 -14.38 -1.79
N SER A 226 -18.83 -15.20 -1.85
CA SER A 226 -17.96 -15.34 -3.02
C SER A 226 -17.07 -16.57 -2.91
N ALA A 227 -16.49 -17.03 -4.02
CA ALA A 227 -15.36 -17.94 -3.95
C ALA A 227 -14.11 -17.22 -3.44
N PHE A 228 -13.19 -17.99 -2.84
CA PHE A 228 -11.81 -17.52 -2.62
C PHE A 228 -11.02 -17.72 -3.92
N PRO A 229 -10.57 -16.64 -4.60
CA PRO A 229 -9.89 -16.75 -5.89
C PRO A 229 -8.61 -17.59 -5.79
N TYR A 230 -8.36 -18.43 -6.80
CA TYR A 230 -7.20 -19.34 -6.85
C TYR A 230 -7.10 -20.32 -5.67
N SER A 231 -8.19 -20.56 -4.92
CA SER A 231 -8.16 -21.55 -3.83
C SER A 231 -8.03 -22.97 -4.35
N GLY A 232 -8.81 -23.35 -5.35
CA GLY A 232 -8.89 -24.73 -5.87
C GLY A 232 -10.23 -24.94 -6.56
N GLY A 233 -10.66 -26.19 -6.67
CA GLY A 233 -11.98 -26.50 -7.18
C GLY A 233 -12.43 -27.91 -6.81
N THR A 234 -13.69 -28.18 -7.07
CA THR A 234 -14.36 -29.48 -6.94
C THR A 234 -14.97 -29.87 -8.28
N ASP A 235 -15.41 -31.13 -8.40
CA ASP A 235 -16.37 -31.48 -9.44
C ASP A 235 -17.80 -31.02 -9.06
N GLU A 236 -18.77 -31.29 -9.93
CA GLU A 236 -20.20 -30.98 -9.74
C GLU A 236 -20.82 -31.61 -8.48
N LYS A 237 -20.20 -32.65 -7.92
CA LYS A 237 -20.69 -33.32 -6.70
C LYS A 237 -20.19 -32.63 -5.45
N GLY A 238 -19.15 -31.81 -5.56
CA GLY A 238 -18.52 -31.14 -4.44
C GLY A 238 -17.75 -32.09 -3.54
N VAL A 239 -17.35 -31.57 -2.40
CA VAL A 239 -16.70 -32.34 -1.34
C VAL A 239 -17.56 -32.32 -0.09
N THR A 240 -17.92 -33.52 0.38
CA THR A 240 -18.72 -33.73 1.59
C THR A 240 -17.84 -34.17 2.77
N GLY A 241 -18.12 -33.62 3.95
CA GLY A 241 -17.47 -34.03 5.17
C GLY A 241 -18.05 -33.33 6.41
N GLU A 242 -17.64 -33.83 7.57
CA GLU A 242 -17.89 -33.18 8.85
C GLU A 242 -17.29 -31.76 8.85
N LEU A 243 -18.07 -30.79 9.32
CA LEU A 243 -17.62 -29.42 9.56
C LEU A 243 -16.89 -29.35 10.91
N VAL A 244 -15.73 -28.71 10.95
CA VAL A 244 -14.97 -28.51 12.19
C VAL A 244 -14.52 -27.06 12.28
N TYR A 245 -14.90 -26.41 13.39
CA TYR A 245 -14.45 -25.07 13.70
C TYR A 245 -12.98 -25.10 14.13
N THR A 246 -12.12 -24.35 13.44
CA THR A 246 -10.69 -24.30 13.73
C THR A 246 -10.19 -22.86 13.73
N LYS A 247 -8.96 -22.67 14.20
CA LYS A 247 -8.24 -21.40 14.02
C LYS A 247 -7.45 -21.44 12.72
N ARG A 248 -7.31 -20.31 12.05
CA ARG A 248 -6.41 -20.11 10.91
C ARG A 248 -5.01 -20.68 11.19
N GLY A 249 -4.61 -21.70 10.44
CA GLY A 249 -3.33 -22.39 10.58
C GLY A 249 -3.26 -23.50 11.65
N ALA A 250 -4.37 -23.84 12.31
CA ALA A 250 -4.49 -24.99 13.21
C ALA A 250 -5.41 -26.05 12.58
N TYR A 251 -5.01 -26.52 11.40
CA TYR A 251 -5.82 -27.38 10.53
C TYR A 251 -5.71 -28.87 10.84
N ASP A 252 -4.85 -29.26 11.77
CA ASP A 252 -4.67 -30.64 12.25
C ASP A 252 -5.98 -31.28 12.70
N GLN A 253 -6.86 -30.49 13.33
CA GLN A 253 -8.15 -30.92 13.85
C GLN A 253 -9.19 -31.19 12.74
N ALA A 254 -8.96 -30.68 11.53
CA ALA A 254 -9.86 -30.80 10.38
C ALA A 254 -9.32 -31.76 9.30
N SER A 255 -8.32 -32.60 9.62
CA SER A 255 -7.82 -33.60 8.68
C SER A 255 -8.93 -34.57 8.22
N GLY A 256 -9.11 -34.72 6.91
CA GLY A 256 -10.18 -35.51 6.29
C GLY A 256 -11.59 -34.88 6.36
N LYS A 257 -11.68 -33.64 6.83
CA LYS A 257 -12.92 -32.90 7.14
C LYS A 257 -12.93 -31.52 6.49
N ILE A 258 -14.00 -30.76 6.65
CA ILE A 258 -14.13 -29.38 6.16
C ILE A 258 -13.83 -28.42 7.30
N ALA A 259 -12.83 -27.55 7.11
CA ALA A 259 -12.47 -26.56 8.11
C ALA A 259 -13.39 -25.33 8.01
N VAL A 260 -13.86 -24.84 9.15
CA VAL A 260 -14.57 -23.56 9.27
C VAL A 260 -13.69 -22.62 10.09
N ILE A 261 -13.40 -21.44 9.54
CA ILE A 261 -12.60 -20.42 10.21
C ILE A 261 -13.32 -19.07 10.18
N GLU A 262 -13.15 -18.28 11.23
CA GLU A 262 -13.58 -16.88 11.25
C GLU A 262 -12.44 -15.93 10.86
N ILE A 263 -12.74 -14.98 10.00
CA ILE A 263 -11.87 -13.85 9.65
C ILE A 263 -12.57 -12.56 10.07
N GLU A 264 -12.15 -12.03 11.21
CA GLU A 264 -12.61 -10.75 11.71
C GLU A 264 -12.07 -9.62 10.82
N ASN A 265 -12.95 -8.77 10.30
CA ASN A 265 -12.59 -7.57 9.56
C ASN A 265 -11.82 -6.60 10.45
N PHE A 266 -10.93 -5.82 9.86
CA PHE A 266 -10.16 -4.76 10.50
C PHE A 266 -10.97 -3.49 10.80
N LYS A 267 -12.17 -3.64 11.36
CA LYS A 267 -12.97 -2.54 11.88
C LYS A 267 -12.18 -1.87 13.00
N ASN A 268 -11.68 -0.65 12.78
CA ASN A 268 -10.76 0.10 13.66
C ASN A 268 -9.28 -0.32 13.63
N PHE A 269 -8.78 -0.89 12.53
CA PHE A 269 -7.34 -1.07 12.37
C PHE A 269 -6.63 0.30 12.52
N PRO A 270 -5.56 0.39 13.33
CA PRO A 270 -4.80 1.62 13.48
C PRO A 270 -4.13 2.00 12.15
N SER A 271 -4.81 2.81 11.32
CA SER A 271 -4.39 3.11 9.94
C SER A 271 -2.97 3.69 9.86
N GLY A 272 -2.50 4.33 10.93
CA GLY A 272 -1.11 4.76 11.07
C GLY A 272 -0.08 3.64 10.96
N ILE A 273 -0.44 2.36 11.03
CA ILE A 273 0.49 1.25 10.78
C ILE A 273 0.82 1.10 9.28
N VAL A 274 -0.10 1.46 8.38
CA VAL A 274 0.10 1.27 6.92
C VAL A 274 0.01 2.56 6.12
N MET A 275 -0.51 3.63 6.72
CA MET A 275 -0.65 4.93 6.08
C MET A 275 0.03 6.02 6.92
N ASN A 276 0.65 6.97 6.22
CA ASN A 276 1.19 8.17 6.84
C ASN A 276 0.83 9.38 5.98
N MET A 277 0.01 10.25 6.53
CA MET A 277 -0.50 11.44 5.88
C MET A 277 0.58 12.52 5.79
N ARG A 278 0.76 13.12 4.60
CA ARG A 278 1.56 14.32 4.33
C ARG A 278 0.76 15.61 4.40
N ASP A 279 -0.45 15.61 3.86
CA ASP A 279 -1.32 16.78 3.85
C ASP A 279 -2.75 16.38 3.45
N SER A 280 -3.66 17.34 3.38
CA SER A 280 -4.99 17.16 2.77
C SER A 280 -5.49 18.42 2.08
N SER A 281 -6.40 18.21 1.13
CA SER A 281 -7.19 19.28 0.56
C SER A 281 -8.65 18.84 0.41
N PRO A 282 -9.62 19.55 1.02
CA PRO A 282 -9.42 20.62 2.02
C PRO A 282 -8.63 20.17 3.26
N MET A 283 -7.98 21.10 3.96
CA MET A 283 -7.06 20.87 5.10
C MET A 283 -7.65 20.08 6.30
N LYS A 284 -8.95 19.79 6.28
CA LYS A 284 -9.64 19.01 7.33
C LYS A 284 -9.86 17.55 6.95
N ASN A 285 -9.59 17.14 5.71
CA ASN A 285 -9.75 15.75 5.33
C ASN A 285 -8.73 14.90 6.08
N GLN A 286 -9.17 13.71 6.45
CA GLN A 286 -8.40 12.72 7.19
C GLN A 286 -8.55 11.40 6.47
N ILE A 287 -7.69 10.44 6.80
CA ILE A 287 -7.85 9.06 6.36
C ILE A 287 -9.24 8.58 6.76
N ALA A 288 -10.06 8.19 5.78
CA ALA A 288 -11.40 7.73 6.04
C ALA A 288 -11.36 6.39 6.78
N PRO A 289 -12.24 6.20 7.78
CA PRO A 289 -12.29 4.95 8.51
C PRO A 289 -12.70 3.80 7.59
N ASN A 290 -12.00 2.67 7.75
CA ASN A 290 -12.32 1.38 7.13
C ASN A 290 -12.34 1.39 5.58
N GLU A 291 -11.79 2.42 4.92
CA GLU A 291 -11.63 2.40 3.46
C GLU A 291 -10.46 1.47 3.08
N GLY A 292 -10.70 0.55 2.13
CA GLY A 292 -9.76 -0.52 1.80
C GLY A 292 -9.61 -1.62 2.88
N ASP A 293 -10.51 -1.69 3.87
CA ASP A 293 -10.40 -2.63 5.01
C ASP A 293 -10.48 -4.10 4.62
N LEU A 294 -11.30 -4.47 3.62
CA LEU A 294 -11.42 -5.85 3.14
C LEU A 294 -10.13 -6.33 2.46
N VAL A 295 -9.54 -5.49 1.60
CA VAL A 295 -8.25 -5.74 0.95
C VAL A 295 -7.16 -5.90 2.00
N LEU A 296 -7.08 -4.97 2.95
CA LEU A 296 -6.10 -5.01 4.02
C LEU A 296 -6.29 -6.24 4.92
N THR A 297 -7.54 -6.60 5.24
CA THR A 297 -7.85 -7.77 6.07
C THR A 297 -7.38 -9.04 5.40
N THR A 298 -7.76 -9.26 4.14
CA THR A 298 -7.38 -10.49 3.42
C THR A 298 -5.88 -10.57 3.14
N ALA A 299 -5.21 -9.42 2.90
CA ALA A 299 -3.76 -9.36 2.72
C ALA A 299 -2.97 -9.70 4.02
N LEU A 300 -3.40 -9.22 5.19
CA LEU A 300 -2.66 -9.44 6.45
C LEU A 300 -3.13 -10.67 7.25
N LYS A 301 -4.38 -11.11 7.07
CA LYS A 301 -4.96 -12.29 7.75
C LYS A 301 -5.03 -13.50 6.83
N GLU A 302 -3.92 -13.82 6.18
CA GLU A 302 -3.80 -14.91 5.21
C GLU A 302 -4.41 -16.25 5.69
N ALA A 303 -5.33 -16.82 4.94
CA ALA A 303 -6.04 -18.04 5.33
C ALA A 303 -5.15 -19.29 5.52
N LYS A 304 -3.90 -19.29 5.02
CA LYS A 304 -2.97 -20.43 5.08
C LYS A 304 -3.53 -21.70 4.42
N LEU A 305 -4.16 -21.55 3.26
CA LEU A 305 -4.84 -22.65 2.56
C LEU A 305 -3.88 -23.78 2.16
N GLU A 306 -2.62 -23.46 1.82
CA GLU A 306 -1.59 -24.48 1.55
C GLU A 306 -1.41 -25.43 2.75
N HIS A 307 -1.35 -24.87 3.97
CA HIS A 307 -1.25 -25.67 5.18
C HIS A 307 -2.50 -26.52 5.43
N ALA A 308 -3.70 -26.00 5.11
CA ALA A 308 -4.93 -26.79 5.19
C ALA A 308 -4.86 -28.01 4.26
N LYS A 309 -4.39 -27.81 3.02
CA LYS A 309 -4.18 -28.88 2.04
C LYS A 309 -3.17 -29.92 2.52
N GLU A 310 -2.02 -29.49 3.06
CA GLU A 310 -1.00 -30.38 3.62
C GLU A 310 -1.54 -31.27 4.74
N MET A 311 -2.42 -30.71 5.59
CA MET A 311 -3.06 -31.45 6.68
C MET A 311 -4.19 -32.38 6.22
N GLY A 312 -4.48 -32.43 4.91
CA GLY A 312 -5.54 -33.26 4.35
C GLY A 312 -6.95 -32.73 4.62
N VAL A 313 -7.10 -31.42 4.87
CA VAL A 313 -8.41 -30.78 4.90
C VAL A 313 -9.06 -30.89 3.51
N LYS A 314 -10.36 -31.11 3.48
CA LYS A 314 -11.15 -31.31 2.27
C LYS A 314 -11.56 -30.00 1.58
N ALA A 315 -11.96 -29.02 2.37
CA ALA A 315 -12.37 -27.68 1.94
C ALA A 315 -12.27 -26.70 3.11
N VAL A 316 -12.19 -25.40 2.83
CA VAL A 316 -12.16 -24.35 3.86
C VAL A 316 -13.33 -23.38 3.66
N ILE A 317 -14.15 -23.19 4.68
CA ILE A 317 -15.19 -22.17 4.71
C ILE A 317 -14.69 -21.01 5.58
N LEU A 318 -14.58 -19.83 4.99
CA LEU A 318 -14.15 -18.62 5.65
C LEU A 318 -15.38 -17.77 5.97
N VAL A 319 -15.61 -17.50 7.25
CA VAL A 319 -16.72 -16.67 7.73
C VAL A 319 -16.22 -15.27 8.03
N TRP A 320 -16.79 -14.28 7.35
CA TRP A 320 -16.57 -12.87 7.67
C TRP A 320 -17.18 -12.52 9.03
N LYS A 321 -16.52 -11.62 9.76
CA LYS A 321 -17.02 -11.08 11.03
C LYS A 321 -16.75 -9.59 11.13
N GLY A 322 -17.72 -8.82 11.62
CA GLY A 322 -17.59 -7.38 11.85
C GLY A 322 -17.76 -6.53 10.59
N VAL A 323 -18.51 -7.03 9.60
CA VAL A 323 -18.81 -6.35 8.34
C VAL A 323 -20.22 -6.73 7.89
N SER A 324 -20.97 -5.80 7.29
CA SER A 324 -22.32 -6.10 6.82
C SER A 324 -22.33 -7.12 5.69
N ASP A 325 -23.41 -7.89 5.60
CA ASP A 325 -23.57 -8.91 4.56
C ASP A 325 -23.58 -8.29 3.16
N ASP A 326 -24.21 -7.12 2.99
CA ASP A 326 -24.28 -6.42 1.70
C ASP A 326 -22.90 -5.93 1.21
N LYS A 327 -21.98 -5.56 2.14
CA LYS A 327 -20.65 -5.06 1.78
C LYS A 327 -19.71 -6.16 1.28
N ILE A 328 -19.88 -7.41 1.72
CA ILE A 328 -18.98 -8.52 1.37
C ILE A 328 -19.44 -9.33 0.15
N GLU A 329 -20.63 -9.06 -0.34
CA GLU A 329 -21.25 -9.83 -1.42
C GLU A 329 -20.43 -9.69 -2.71
N LYS A 330 -20.12 -10.82 -3.36
CA LYS A 330 -19.39 -10.93 -4.63
C LYS A 330 -18.00 -10.27 -4.63
N GLN A 331 -17.36 -10.15 -3.47
CA GLN A 331 -15.99 -9.63 -3.37
C GLN A 331 -14.97 -10.63 -3.95
N TYR A 332 -14.12 -10.17 -4.86
CA TYR A 332 -12.98 -10.90 -5.42
C TYR A 332 -11.76 -10.73 -4.50
N VAL A 333 -11.72 -11.47 -3.39
CA VAL A 333 -10.62 -11.37 -2.40
C VAL A 333 -10.18 -12.74 -1.86
N PRO A 334 -8.87 -12.94 -1.62
CA PRO A 334 -7.75 -12.09 -2.02
C PRO A 334 -7.30 -12.33 -3.47
N PHE A 335 -6.64 -11.35 -4.08
CA PHE A 335 -5.95 -11.48 -5.37
C PHE A 335 -4.41 -11.57 -5.24
N THR A 336 -3.91 -11.54 -4.00
CA THR A 336 -2.48 -11.46 -3.67
C THR A 336 -1.85 -12.79 -3.27
N THR A 337 -2.63 -13.88 -3.24
CA THR A 337 -2.19 -15.22 -2.80
C THR A 337 -2.00 -16.17 -3.97
N ASP A 338 -1.07 -17.11 -3.83
CA ASP A 338 -0.82 -18.14 -4.84
C ASP A 338 -1.95 -19.20 -4.90
N TYR A 339 -1.91 -20.06 -5.93
CA TYR A 339 -2.85 -21.16 -6.09
C TYR A 339 -2.69 -22.20 -4.98
N ALA A 340 -3.68 -22.31 -4.10
CA ALA A 340 -3.59 -23.21 -2.94
C ALA A 340 -3.89 -24.69 -3.31
N GLY A 341 -4.78 -24.92 -4.28
CA GLY A 341 -5.26 -26.24 -4.68
C GLY A 341 -6.11 -26.98 -3.63
N ILE A 342 -6.89 -26.26 -2.84
CA ILE A 342 -7.95 -26.74 -1.95
C ILE A 342 -9.18 -25.81 -2.07
N PRO A 343 -10.39 -26.31 -2.30
CA PRO A 343 -11.56 -25.45 -2.48
C PRO A 343 -11.83 -24.61 -1.22
N ALA A 344 -12.01 -23.30 -1.42
CA ALA A 344 -12.36 -22.39 -0.34
C ALA A 344 -13.38 -21.33 -0.77
N ILE A 345 -14.31 -21.01 0.13
CA ILE A 345 -15.42 -20.08 -0.09
C ILE A 345 -15.59 -19.12 1.07
N TRP A 346 -16.09 -17.92 0.78
CA TRP A 346 -16.47 -16.92 1.76
C TRP A 346 -17.96 -16.98 2.07
N VAL A 347 -18.31 -16.85 3.34
CA VAL A 347 -19.68 -16.71 3.83
C VAL A 347 -19.76 -15.45 4.68
N ASN A 348 -20.88 -14.75 4.56
CA ASN A 348 -21.17 -13.56 5.35
C ASN A 348 -21.32 -13.87 6.85
N GLU A 349 -21.47 -12.83 7.67
CA GLU A 349 -21.52 -13.02 9.12
C GLU A 349 -22.82 -13.73 9.55
N THR A 350 -23.96 -13.33 8.99
CA THR A 350 -25.28 -13.88 9.36
C THR A 350 -25.40 -15.38 9.09
N GLU A 351 -25.10 -15.80 7.86
CA GLU A 351 -25.13 -17.19 7.44
C GLU A 351 -23.96 -17.96 8.04
N GLY A 352 -22.82 -17.30 8.21
CA GLY A 352 -21.64 -17.85 8.85
C GLY A 352 -21.88 -18.33 10.29
N GLN A 353 -22.76 -17.67 11.06
CA GLN A 353 -23.16 -18.17 12.38
C GLN A 353 -23.85 -19.55 12.31
N LYS A 354 -24.61 -19.83 11.24
CA LYS A 354 -25.19 -21.16 11.02
C LYS A 354 -24.10 -22.18 10.72
N VAL A 355 -23.11 -21.80 9.90
CA VAL A 355 -21.95 -22.65 9.56
C VAL A 355 -21.11 -22.96 10.80
N ILE A 356 -20.81 -21.96 11.63
CA ILE A 356 -20.04 -22.11 12.88
C ILE A 356 -20.79 -23.01 13.87
N SER A 357 -22.09 -22.80 14.05
CA SER A 357 -22.92 -23.65 14.92
C SER A 357 -22.91 -25.10 14.44
N ALA A 358 -23.07 -25.31 13.12
CA ALA A 358 -23.00 -26.62 12.50
C ALA A 358 -21.61 -27.29 12.66
N ALA A 359 -20.54 -26.50 12.62
CA ALA A 359 -19.17 -26.97 12.83
C ALA A 359 -18.88 -27.35 14.29
N HIS A 360 -19.51 -26.69 15.27
CA HIS A 360 -19.47 -27.11 16.67
C HIS A 360 -20.28 -28.38 16.94
N GLU A 361 -21.35 -28.59 16.17
CA GLU A 361 -22.19 -29.79 16.22
C GLU A 361 -21.64 -30.94 15.36
N HIS A 362 -20.51 -30.74 14.66
CA HIS A 362 -19.90 -31.73 13.77
C HIS A 362 -20.88 -32.24 12.69
N LYS A 363 -21.69 -31.33 12.12
CA LYS A 363 -22.64 -31.65 11.06
C LYS A 363 -21.94 -31.94 9.74
N GLU A 364 -22.66 -32.59 8.84
CA GLU A 364 -22.18 -32.83 7.49
C GLU A 364 -22.45 -31.61 6.60
N GLY A 365 -21.38 -31.13 5.96
CA GLY A 365 -21.43 -30.08 4.96
C GLY A 365 -20.98 -30.59 3.60
N THR A 366 -21.49 -29.98 2.52
CA THR A 366 -21.01 -30.17 1.15
C THR A 366 -20.65 -28.81 0.56
N VAL A 367 -19.39 -28.66 0.16
CA VAL A 367 -18.87 -27.48 -0.55
C VAL A 367 -18.73 -27.84 -2.02
N ILE A 368 -19.32 -27.03 -2.90
CA ILE A 368 -19.12 -27.09 -4.35
C ILE A 368 -18.41 -25.80 -4.74
N LEU A 369 -17.30 -25.93 -5.47
CA LEU A 369 -16.58 -24.83 -6.10
C LEU A 369 -16.09 -25.30 -7.47
N GLU A 370 -16.92 -25.20 -8.49
CA GLU A 370 -16.53 -25.55 -9.84
C GLU A 370 -15.63 -24.44 -10.39
N ALA A 371 -14.43 -24.81 -10.83
CA ALA A 371 -13.48 -23.88 -11.39
C ALA A 371 -12.69 -24.49 -12.54
N GLU A 372 -12.28 -23.65 -13.47
CA GLU A 372 -11.49 -24.04 -14.64
C GLU A 372 -10.08 -23.48 -14.53
N ILE A 373 -9.08 -24.29 -14.90
CA ILE A 373 -7.71 -23.83 -15.10
C ILE A 373 -7.43 -23.81 -16.60
N GLN A 374 -7.40 -22.61 -17.16
CA GLN A 374 -6.94 -22.38 -18.51
C GLN A 374 -5.40 -22.35 -18.52
N LYS A 375 -4.79 -23.36 -19.13
CA LYS A 375 -3.33 -23.44 -19.27
C LYS A 375 -2.82 -22.39 -20.25
N ASN A 376 -1.74 -21.71 -19.89
CA ASN A 376 -1.09 -20.68 -20.72
C ASN A 376 -2.07 -19.61 -21.24
N ALA A 377 -3.00 -19.16 -20.39
CA ALA A 377 -3.90 -18.06 -20.72
C ALA A 377 -3.08 -16.81 -21.07
N PRO A 378 -3.33 -16.16 -22.23
CA PRO A 378 -2.56 -15.01 -22.66
C PRO A 378 -3.00 -13.75 -21.91
N THR A 379 -2.05 -12.85 -21.71
CA THR A 379 -2.30 -11.47 -21.32
C THR A 379 -1.12 -10.60 -21.77
N GLU A 380 -1.28 -9.29 -21.83
CA GLU A 380 -0.19 -8.41 -22.24
C GLU A 380 -0.20 -7.08 -21.49
N SER A 381 0.99 -6.56 -21.22
CA SER A 381 1.19 -5.14 -20.94
C SER A 381 1.55 -4.46 -22.26
N PHE A 382 1.23 -3.19 -22.40
CA PHE A 382 1.74 -2.40 -23.50
C PHE A 382 2.06 -0.97 -23.07
N TYR A 383 2.86 -0.27 -23.87
CA TYR A 383 3.07 1.15 -23.68
C TYR A 383 3.09 1.92 -24.99
N VAL A 384 2.82 3.22 -24.88
CA VAL A 384 2.97 4.20 -25.95
C VAL A 384 3.78 5.40 -25.47
N LYS A 385 4.32 6.18 -26.41
CA LYS A 385 5.14 7.35 -26.11
C LYS A 385 4.59 8.59 -26.79
N ILE A 386 4.54 9.70 -26.06
CA ILE A 386 4.45 11.05 -26.63
C ILE A 386 5.84 11.67 -26.52
N ASP A 387 6.39 12.00 -27.67
CA ASP A 387 7.78 12.41 -27.82
C ASP A 387 8.00 13.85 -27.30
N GLY A 388 8.85 14.00 -26.27
CA GLY A 388 9.22 15.29 -25.72
C GLY A 388 10.33 16.00 -26.51
N LYS A 389 10.58 17.27 -26.18
CA LYS A 389 11.75 18.02 -26.67
C LYS A 389 13.06 17.46 -26.11
N ASN A 390 13.06 17.12 -24.82
CA ASN A 390 14.13 16.40 -24.15
C ASN A 390 13.91 14.89 -24.33
N LYS A 391 14.85 14.25 -25.04
CA LYS A 391 14.82 12.81 -25.32
C LYS A 391 15.50 11.97 -24.25
N ASP A 392 16.22 12.59 -23.33
CA ASP A 392 16.97 11.91 -22.26
C ASP A 392 16.14 11.79 -20.97
N GLU A 393 15.03 12.53 -20.84
CA GLU A 393 14.16 12.52 -19.68
C GLU A 393 12.74 12.07 -20.03
N ALA A 394 12.14 11.32 -19.10
CA ALA A 394 10.79 10.83 -19.23
C ALA A 394 9.91 11.09 -18.00
N ILE A 395 8.61 11.17 -18.23
CA ILE A 395 7.56 11.06 -17.20
C ILE A 395 6.80 9.77 -17.49
N ILE A 396 6.72 8.88 -16.51
CA ILE A 396 5.92 7.65 -16.63
C ILE A 396 4.51 7.94 -16.13
N VAL A 397 3.51 7.65 -16.95
CA VAL A 397 2.10 7.63 -16.57
C VAL A 397 1.64 6.19 -16.63
N ASN A 398 1.17 5.62 -15.52
CA ASN A 398 0.82 4.20 -15.47
C ASN A 398 -0.51 3.91 -14.78
N THR A 399 -1.05 2.75 -15.12
CA THR A 399 -2.23 2.12 -14.50
C THR A 399 -2.22 0.62 -14.84
N HIS A 400 -3.11 -0.15 -14.21
CA HIS A 400 -3.35 -1.54 -14.59
C HIS A 400 -4.58 -1.67 -15.51
N THR A 401 -4.67 -2.76 -16.27
CA THR A 401 -5.76 -3.02 -17.23
C THR A 401 -6.73 -4.11 -16.78
N ASP A 402 -6.34 -4.93 -15.81
CA ASP A 402 -7.16 -6.00 -15.27
C ASP A 402 -7.93 -5.58 -14.02
N GLY A 403 -9.18 -5.99 -13.93
CA GLY A 403 -10.07 -5.68 -12.83
C GLY A 403 -11.46 -6.27 -13.03
N ILE A 404 -12.43 -5.81 -12.25
CA ILE A 404 -13.72 -6.51 -12.10
C ILE A 404 -14.93 -5.57 -12.22
N ASN A 405 -14.75 -4.24 -12.19
CA ASN A 405 -15.86 -3.29 -12.22
C ASN A 405 -15.51 -1.95 -12.89
N VAL A 406 -16.42 -0.98 -12.77
CA VAL A 406 -16.30 0.35 -13.39
C VAL A 406 -15.18 1.22 -12.84
N VAL A 407 -14.72 0.98 -11.60
CA VAL A 407 -13.74 1.84 -10.91
C VAL A 407 -12.35 1.25 -11.00
N GLU A 408 -12.19 -0.04 -10.71
CA GLU A 408 -10.91 -0.70 -10.47
C GLU A 408 -9.89 -0.49 -11.61
N GLU A 409 -10.22 -0.83 -12.85
CA GLU A 409 -9.30 -0.77 -13.99
C GLU A 409 -9.51 0.46 -14.91
N ASN A 410 -10.30 1.43 -14.47
CA ASN A 410 -10.76 2.52 -15.34
C ASN A 410 -9.72 3.61 -15.62
N GLY A 411 -8.58 3.54 -14.91
CA GLY A 411 -7.43 4.40 -15.15
C GLY A 411 -6.93 4.31 -16.59
N ALA A 412 -7.04 3.14 -17.22
CA ALA A 412 -6.67 2.94 -18.62
C ALA A 412 -7.54 3.78 -19.58
N VAL A 413 -8.84 3.90 -19.30
CA VAL A 413 -9.75 4.80 -20.04
C VAL A 413 -9.38 6.26 -19.79
N GLY A 414 -9.06 6.62 -18.54
CA GLY A 414 -8.58 7.95 -18.20
C GLY A 414 -7.30 8.34 -18.95
N MET A 415 -6.35 7.41 -19.07
CA MET A 415 -5.11 7.59 -19.81
C MET A 415 -5.35 7.83 -21.31
N LEU A 416 -6.34 7.19 -21.94
CA LEU A 416 -6.69 7.50 -23.34
C LEU A 416 -7.07 8.98 -23.51
N SER A 417 -7.87 9.51 -22.59
CA SER A 417 -8.26 10.93 -22.63
C SER A 417 -7.07 11.85 -22.40
N MET A 418 -6.19 11.49 -21.45
CA MET A 418 -4.95 12.23 -21.22
C MET A 418 -4.04 12.23 -22.45
N ILE A 419 -3.89 11.09 -23.15
CA ILE A 419 -3.10 10.97 -24.37
C ILE A 419 -3.67 11.87 -25.46
N ARG A 420 -4.99 11.81 -25.74
CA ARG A 420 -5.66 12.65 -26.75
C ARG A 420 -5.44 14.14 -26.50
N TYR A 421 -5.46 14.57 -25.24
CA TYR A 421 -5.16 15.95 -24.86
C TYR A 421 -3.68 16.29 -25.07
N LEU A 422 -2.77 15.49 -24.51
CA LEU A 422 -1.34 15.79 -24.47
C LEU A 422 -0.63 15.67 -25.83
N GLN A 423 -1.17 14.89 -26.77
CA GLN A 423 -0.65 14.84 -28.15
C GLN A 423 -0.83 16.15 -28.92
N GLN A 424 -1.78 16.98 -28.50
CA GLN A 424 -2.00 18.31 -29.09
C GLN A 424 -1.01 19.34 -28.54
N GLU A 425 -0.28 18.97 -27.48
CA GLU A 425 0.72 19.77 -26.81
C GLU A 425 2.13 19.29 -27.24
N GLN A 426 3.14 20.15 -27.10
CA GLN A 426 4.54 19.75 -27.28
C GLN A 426 5.21 19.64 -25.90
N PRO A 427 5.23 18.46 -25.27
CA PRO A 427 5.80 18.30 -23.94
C PRO A 427 7.31 18.53 -23.92
N GLU A 428 7.83 19.00 -22.79
CA GLU A 428 9.27 19.15 -22.58
C GLU A 428 9.95 17.79 -22.47
N ARG A 429 9.34 16.82 -21.77
CA ARG A 429 9.87 15.46 -21.60
C ARG A 429 9.06 14.42 -22.33
N THR A 430 9.69 13.28 -22.61
CA THR A 430 8.97 12.15 -23.22
C THR A 430 7.98 11.58 -22.21
N MET A 431 6.71 11.45 -22.60
CA MET A 431 5.69 10.85 -21.75
C MET A 431 5.50 9.40 -22.15
N ILE A 432 5.68 8.49 -21.20
CA ILE A 432 5.49 7.05 -21.41
C ILE A 432 4.20 6.64 -20.72
N PHE A 433 3.22 6.19 -21.48
CA PHE A 433 1.95 5.69 -20.96
C PHE A 433 2.01 4.17 -20.91
N ALA A 434 2.11 3.59 -19.71
CA ALA A 434 2.22 2.16 -19.48
C ALA A 434 0.88 1.58 -18.98
N PHE A 435 0.35 0.62 -19.74
CA PHE A 435 -0.88 -0.11 -19.47
C PHE A 435 -0.47 -1.52 -19.04
N VAL A 436 -0.58 -1.79 -17.73
CA VAL A 436 0.07 -2.97 -17.13
C VAL A 436 -0.95 -4.06 -16.82
N THR A 437 -0.68 -5.29 -17.24
CA THR A 437 -1.47 -6.45 -16.81
C THR A 437 -0.93 -7.05 -15.51
N GLY A 438 -1.83 -7.69 -14.75
CA GLY A 438 -1.47 -8.66 -13.72
C GLY A 438 -1.67 -8.16 -12.29
N HIS A 439 -2.34 -7.03 -12.10
CA HIS A 439 -2.68 -6.52 -10.77
C HIS A 439 -3.52 -7.54 -9.99
N PHE A 440 -4.48 -8.21 -10.63
CA PHE A 440 -5.32 -9.26 -10.04
C PHE A 440 -4.64 -10.63 -9.95
N ARG A 441 -3.37 -10.72 -10.37
CA ARG A 441 -2.54 -11.93 -10.26
C ARG A 441 -1.11 -11.57 -9.84
N LEU A 442 -0.99 -10.74 -8.81
CA LEU A 442 0.33 -10.31 -8.29
C LEU A 442 1.32 -11.46 -8.05
N PRO A 443 0.97 -12.67 -7.57
CA PRO A 443 1.97 -13.71 -7.37
C PRO A 443 2.71 -14.15 -8.66
N GLU A 444 2.10 -14.00 -9.84
CA GLU A 444 2.77 -14.28 -11.13
C GLU A 444 3.39 -13.01 -11.73
N PHE A 445 2.80 -11.84 -11.45
CA PHE A 445 3.08 -10.61 -12.19
C PHE A 445 3.76 -9.50 -11.36
N LYS A 446 4.01 -9.71 -10.07
CA LYS A 446 4.84 -8.80 -9.27
C LYS A 446 6.32 -9.22 -9.42
N GLY A 447 7.14 -8.32 -9.93
CA GLY A 447 8.59 -8.41 -9.81
C GLY A 447 8.99 -8.13 -8.37
N SER A 448 9.04 -6.85 -7.98
CA SER A 448 9.39 -6.42 -6.63
C SER A 448 8.17 -6.26 -5.70
N SER A 449 7.14 -5.53 -6.12
CA SER A 449 6.02 -5.12 -5.25
C SER A 449 4.65 -5.22 -5.91
N GLN A 450 4.42 -4.51 -7.02
CA GLN A 450 3.16 -4.49 -7.80
C GLN A 450 3.38 -4.88 -9.27
N ALA A 451 2.34 -5.00 -10.07
CA ALA A 451 2.46 -5.46 -11.45
C ALA A 451 3.38 -4.56 -12.31
N THR A 452 3.37 -3.25 -12.06
CA THR A 452 4.23 -2.26 -12.73
C THR A 452 5.72 -2.58 -12.56
N SER A 453 6.11 -3.26 -11.47
CA SER A 453 7.53 -3.63 -11.28
C SER A 453 8.04 -4.58 -12.36
N THR A 454 7.21 -5.51 -12.86
CA THR A 454 7.58 -6.42 -13.95
C THR A 454 7.80 -5.64 -15.25
N TRP A 455 6.93 -4.69 -15.56
CA TRP A 455 7.09 -3.81 -16.71
C TRP A 455 8.38 -2.97 -16.59
N MET A 456 8.64 -2.38 -15.41
CA MET A 456 9.85 -1.60 -15.17
C MET A 456 11.13 -2.45 -15.30
N GLU A 457 11.12 -3.69 -14.85
CA GLU A 457 12.26 -4.61 -14.99
C GLU A 457 12.54 -4.94 -16.47
N GLY A 458 11.49 -5.10 -17.27
CA GLY A 458 11.58 -5.32 -18.71
C GLY A 458 12.02 -4.10 -19.53
N HIS A 459 11.81 -2.89 -19.00
CA HIS A 459 12.00 -1.63 -19.73
C HIS A 459 12.95 -0.63 -19.06
N ARG A 460 14.07 -1.11 -18.52
CA ARG A 460 15.07 -0.25 -17.86
C ARG A 460 15.58 0.89 -18.75
N GLU A 461 15.64 0.66 -20.07
CA GLU A 461 16.03 1.65 -21.06
C GLU A 461 15.13 2.90 -21.10
N LEU A 462 13.93 2.80 -20.55
CA LEU A 462 12.95 3.88 -20.52
C LEU A 462 13.01 4.74 -19.24
N TRP A 463 13.76 4.34 -18.21
CA TRP A 463 13.64 5.02 -16.92
C TRP A 463 14.89 5.07 -16.02
N ASP A 464 15.83 4.14 -16.13
CA ASP A 464 16.88 3.97 -15.12
C ASP A 464 17.94 5.10 -15.15
N GLY A 465 18.13 5.74 -16.31
CA GLY A 465 19.14 6.77 -16.57
C GLY A 465 20.57 6.23 -16.69
N ALA A 466 20.74 4.94 -16.99
CA ALA A 466 22.04 4.39 -17.38
C ALA A 466 22.52 4.97 -18.72
N ASN A 467 23.77 4.71 -19.09
CA ASN A 467 24.35 5.27 -20.31
C ASN A 467 23.55 4.86 -21.56
N GLY A 468 22.96 5.83 -22.25
CA GLY A 468 22.09 5.62 -23.42
C GLY A 468 20.63 5.29 -23.11
N HIS A 469 20.24 5.28 -21.84
CA HIS A 469 18.86 5.08 -21.40
C HIS A 469 18.20 6.42 -21.02
N MET A 470 16.88 6.50 -21.13
CA MET A 470 16.12 7.64 -20.59
C MET A 470 16.15 7.61 -19.06
N LYS A 471 16.05 8.79 -18.45
CA LYS A 471 15.82 8.95 -17.01
C LYS A 471 14.36 9.31 -16.76
N ALA A 472 13.62 8.44 -16.08
CA ALA A 472 12.32 8.83 -15.54
C ALA A 472 12.55 9.82 -14.38
N VAL A 473 12.07 11.04 -14.55
CA VAL A 473 12.21 12.11 -13.56
C VAL A 473 11.00 12.23 -12.64
N ALA A 474 9.88 11.61 -13.01
CA ALA A 474 8.66 11.52 -12.23
C ALA A 474 7.75 10.39 -12.71
N GLY A 475 6.85 9.96 -11.82
CA GLY A 475 5.76 9.01 -12.10
C GLY A 475 4.40 9.59 -11.74
N ILE A 476 3.37 9.31 -12.54
CA ILE A 476 1.98 9.68 -12.27
C ILE A 476 1.11 8.44 -12.48
N THR A 477 0.51 7.92 -11.40
CA THR A 477 -0.35 6.74 -11.46
C THR A 477 -1.81 7.18 -11.44
N VAL A 478 -2.61 6.59 -12.33
CA VAL A 478 -4.00 6.96 -12.59
C VAL A 478 -4.89 5.77 -12.27
N GLU A 479 -5.51 5.72 -11.08
CA GLU A 479 -6.35 4.60 -10.66
C GLU A 479 -7.69 5.10 -10.08
N HIS A 480 -8.73 4.28 -10.22
CA HIS A 480 -9.98 4.36 -9.46
C HIS A 480 -10.75 5.69 -9.60
N LEU A 481 -10.86 6.19 -10.83
CA LEU A 481 -11.50 7.47 -11.14
C LEU A 481 -13.03 7.40 -10.99
N GLY A 482 -13.67 8.53 -10.70
CA GLY A 482 -15.13 8.67 -10.67
C GLY A 482 -15.84 7.91 -9.55
N SER A 483 -15.12 7.44 -8.53
CA SER A 483 -15.67 6.65 -7.43
C SER A 483 -16.51 7.48 -6.45
N MET A 484 -17.78 7.11 -6.25
CA MET A 484 -18.64 7.62 -5.17
C MET A 484 -18.51 6.77 -3.90
N GLU A 485 -18.68 7.36 -2.72
CA GLU A 485 -18.52 6.67 -1.44
C GLU A 485 -19.79 5.89 -1.05
N TRP A 486 -19.58 4.62 -0.71
CA TRP A 486 -20.56 3.75 -0.07
C TRP A 486 -19.97 3.13 1.19
N LYS A 487 -20.73 3.11 2.28
CA LYS A 487 -20.29 2.64 3.60
C LYS A 487 -21.41 1.96 4.36
N ASP A 488 -21.02 1.16 5.34
CA ASP A 488 -21.92 0.75 6.42
C ASP A 488 -22.26 1.97 7.28
N ASP A 489 -23.54 2.22 7.50
CA ASP A 489 -23.99 3.17 8.51
C ASP A 489 -23.87 2.59 9.93
N ASP A 490 -24.21 3.40 10.94
CA ASP A 490 -24.15 2.99 12.36
C ASP A 490 -25.06 1.80 12.69
N THR A 491 -26.04 1.50 11.83
CA THR A 491 -26.94 0.34 11.96
C THR A 491 -26.43 -0.90 11.24
N GLY A 492 -25.30 -0.79 10.53
CA GLY A 492 -24.73 -1.86 9.71
C GLY A 492 -25.38 -2.01 8.34
N LYS A 493 -26.11 -0.99 7.88
CA LYS A 493 -26.70 -0.98 6.53
C LYS A 493 -25.70 -0.36 5.55
N TYR A 494 -25.35 -1.11 4.51
CA TYR A 494 -24.48 -0.63 3.44
C TYR A 494 -25.25 0.27 2.46
N GLY A 495 -24.72 1.44 2.13
CA GLY A 495 -25.39 2.37 1.23
C GLY A 495 -24.56 3.60 0.83
N PRO A 496 -25.08 4.43 -0.10
CA PRO A 496 -24.40 5.64 -0.55
C PRO A 496 -24.35 6.68 0.57
N THR A 497 -23.21 7.35 0.74
CA THR A 497 -23.05 8.42 1.75
C THR A 497 -23.37 9.81 1.19
N GLY A 498 -23.45 9.93 -0.13
CA GLY A 498 -23.60 11.20 -0.86
C GLY A 498 -22.29 11.97 -1.04
N GLN A 499 -21.16 11.41 -0.62
CA GLN A 499 -19.83 11.97 -0.84
C GLN A 499 -19.10 11.23 -1.96
N ILE A 500 -18.07 11.85 -2.53
CA ILE A 500 -17.08 11.14 -3.33
C ILE A 500 -16.19 10.28 -2.42
N SER A 501 -15.62 9.19 -2.94
CA SER A 501 -14.61 8.41 -2.21
C SER A 501 -13.40 9.27 -1.85
N THR A 502 -12.65 8.88 -0.82
CA THR A 502 -11.46 9.63 -0.46
C THR A 502 -10.45 9.53 -1.60
N GLU A 503 -9.98 10.68 -2.06
CA GLU A 503 -8.96 10.74 -3.10
C GLU A 503 -7.59 10.56 -2.43
N TYR A 504 -7.25 9.32 -2.11
CA TYR A 504 -5.90 9.03 -1.65
C TYR A 504 -4.91 9.31 -2.77
N THR A 505 -3.87 10.07 -2.44
CA THR A 505 -2.81 10.39 -3.39
C THR A 505 -1.45 10.21 -2.73
N TYR A 506 -0.65 9.27 -3.19
CA TYR A 506 0.73 9.11 -2.75
C TYR A 506 1.60 10.19 -3.36
N ALA A 507 2.26 10.99 -2.53
CA ALA A 507 3.26 11.95 -2.96
C ALA A 507 4.65 11.46 -2.52
N GLY A 508 5.51 11.17 -3.49
CA GLY A 508 6.85 10.63 -3.23
C GLY A 508 7.73 11.57 -2.42
N ASN A 509 7.54 12.88 -2.54
CA ASN A 509 8.24 13.91 -1.75
C ASN A 509 7.40 15.19 -1.63
N GLU A 510 7.92 16.22 -0.95
CA GLU A 510 7.21 17.50 -0.78
C GLU A 510 6.97 18.28 -2.08
N MET A 511 7.85 18.13 -3.08
CA MET A 511 7.63 18.78 -4.38
C MET A 511 6.41 18.17 -5.08
N MET A 512 6.28 16.84 -5.08
CA MET A 512 5.12 16.17 -5.66
C MET A 512 3.83 16.48 -4.89
N ALA A 513 3.91 16.60 -3.56
CA ALA A 513 2.78 17.04 -2.74
C ALA A 513 2.34 18.47 -3.12
N ALA A 514 3.29 19.40 -3.24
CA ALA A 514 3.03 20.77 -3.65
C ALA A 514 2.42 20.87 -5.06
N ILE A 515 2.93 20.06 -6.00
CA ILE A 515 2.40 19.96 -7.37
C ILE A 515 0.96 19.46 -7.34
N TRP A 516 0.65 18.40 -6.59
CA TRP A 516 -0.70 17.89 -6.52
C TRP A 516 -1.68 18.89 -5.89
N LEU A 517 -1.31 19.50 -4.76
CA LEU A 517 -2.13 20.55 -4.11
C LEU A 517 -2.40 21.72 -5.05
N LYS A 518 -1.41 22.10 -5.86
CA LYS A 518 -1.57 23.14 -6.88
C LYS A 518 -2.48 22.70 -8.03
N ALA A 519 -2.36 21.45 -8.46
CA ALA A 519 -3.19 20.87 -9.53
C ALA A 519 -4.68 20.82 -9.16
N ILE A 520 -4.99 20.55 -7.89
CA ILE A 520 -6.37 20.53 -7.37
C ILE A 520 -6.83 21.89 -6.82
N GLU A 521 -5.99 22.93 -6.85
CA GLU A 521 -6.35 24.27 -6.37
C GLU A 521 -7.60 24.78 -7.12
N LYS A 522 -8.59 25.27 -6.36
CA LYS A 522 -9.90 25.74 -6.89
C LYS A 522 -10.68 24.69 -7.69
N THR A 523 -10.40 23.41 -7.46
CA THR A 523 -11.24 22.33 -7.97
C THR A 523 -12.33 22.06 -6.95
N ASP A 524 -13.59 22.25 -7.36
CA ASP A 524 -14.74 22.03 -6.49
C ASP A 524 -14.91 20.53 -6.19
N GLY A 525 -15.33 20.20 -4.98
CA GLY A 525 -15.71 18.83 -4.61
C GLY A 525 -14.57 17.85 -4.39
N THR A 526 -13.33 18.32 -4.19
CA THR A 526 -12.18 17.43 -3.90
C THR A 526 -12.22 16.87 -2.48
N ARG A 527 -11.75 15.63 -2.33
CA ARG A 527 -11.63 14.93 -1.03
C ARG A 527 -10.26 14.28 -0.88
N THR A 528 -9.22 15.06 -1.16
CA THR A 528 -7.83 14.58 -1.20
C THR A 528 -7.24 14.36 0.19
N VAL A 529 -6.57 13.21 0.34
CA VAL A 529 -5.65 12.90 1.45
C VAL A 529 -4.31 12.50 0.85
N LEU A 530 -3.29 13.33 1.07
CA LEU A 530 -1.95 13.06 0.59
C LEU A 530 -1.24 12.09 1.54
N LEU A 531 -0.74 10.99 0.99
CA LEU A 531 -0.01 9.95 1.70
C LEU A 531 1.46 9.93 1.27
N ARG A 532 2.28 9.22 2.04
CA ARG A 532 3.65 8.83 1.67
C ARG A 532 3.84 7.35 1.92
N GLY A 533 4.82 6.75 1.25
CA GLY A 533 5.32 5.43 1.58
C GLY A 533 5.56 5.27 3.07
N HIS A 534 4.95 4.22 3.63
CA HIS A 534 5.02 3.93 5.05
C HIS A 534 5.20 2.44 5.32
N ASN A 535 6.11 2.08 6.22
CA ASN A 535 6.38 0.70 6.65
C ASN A 535 6.55 -0.30 5.49
N LYS A 536 7.28 0.09 4.44
CA LYS A 536 7.50 -0.68 3.20
C LYS A 536 6.20 -0.98 2.43
N PHE A 537 5.26 -0.05 2.49
CA PHE A 537 3.95 -0.20 1.88
C PHE A 537 3.49 1.11 1.24
N GLU A 538 2.99 1.00 0.00
CA GLU A 538 2.15 1.97 -0.70
C GLU A 538 1.02 1.18 -1.38
N PHE A 539 -0.21 1.68 -1.37
CA PHE A 539 -1.28 1.08 -2.16
C PHE A 539 -1.14 1.50 -3.63
N GLY A 540 -1.43 0.58 -4.55
CA GLY A 540 -1.53 0.89 -5.98
C GLY A 540 -0.26 0.78 -6.79
N GLU A 541 -0.42 0.96 -8.09
CA GLU A 541 0.63 0.76 -9.10
C GLU A 541 1.72 1.85 -9.08
N SER A 542 1.66 2.84 -8.18
CA SER A 542 2.74 3.82 -7.96
C SER A 542 3.90 3.26 -7.15
N GLN A 543 3.68 2.19 -6.37
CA GLN A 543 4.68 1.67 -5.43
C GLN A 543 6.01 1.30 -6.10
N PRO A 544 6.06 0.59 -7.25
CA PRO A 544 7.32 0.24 -7.89
C PRO A 544 8.14 1.47 -8.33
N LEU A 545 7.46 2.52 -8.82
CA LEU A 545 8.10 3.78 -9.23
C LEU A 545 8.72 4.49 -8.01
N PHE A 546 7.98 4.53 -6.90
CA PHE A 546 8.47 5.06 -5.63
C PHE A 546 9.70 4.31 -5.12
N GLU A 547 9.65 2.96 -5.10
CA GLU A 547 10.74 2.08 -4.68
C GLU A 547 12.00 2.24 -5.56
N ALA A 548 11.82 2.52 -6.85
CA ALA A 548 12.91 2.85 -7.78
C ALA A 548 13.52 4.25 -7.56
N GLY A 549 13.01 5.02 -6.59
CA GLY A 549 13.47 6.36 -6.26
C GLY A 549 12.95 7.46 -7.21
N ILE A 550 12.01 7.13 -8.09
CA ILE A 550 11.32 8.09 -8.96
C ILE A 550 10.28 8.83 -8.11
N PRO A 551 10.24 10.18 -8.08
CA PRO A 551 9.21 10.91 -7.35
C PRO A 551 7.84 10.72 -8.01
N VAL A 552 6.83 10.35 -7.22
CA VAL A 552 5.50 9.96 -7.71
C VAL A 552 4.36 10.86 -7.25
N ILE A 553 3.31 10.95 -8.08
CA ILE A 553 1.93 11.24 -7.68
C ILE A 553 1.11 9.98 -8.00
N GLY A 554 0.74 9.19 -6.99
CA GLY A 554 -0.05 7.97 -7.15
C GLY A 554 -1.49 8.18 -6.71
N PHE A 555 -2.42 8.40 -7.65
CA PHE A 555 -3.83 8.64 -7.35
C PHE A 555 -4.60 7.32 -7.28
N ILE A 556 -5.15 6.98 -6.09
CA ILE A 556 -5.79 5.68 -5.82
C ILE A 556 -6.89 5.76 -4.74
N PRO A 557 -8.10 6.26 -5.06
CA PRO A 557 -9.29 6.04 -4.23
C PRO A 557 -9.50 4.55 -3.89
N MET A 558 -10.08 4.20 -2.74
CA MET A 558 -10.22 2.77 -2.36
C MET A 558 -11.64 2.42 -1.84
N PRO A 559 -12.69 2.62 -2.65
CA PRO A 559 -14.07 2.37 -2.22
C PRO A 559 -14.30 0.95 -1.70
N ASP A 560 -15.30 0.77 -0.82
CA ASP A 560 -15.57 -0.56 -0.23
C ASP A 560 -16.04 -1.61 -1.25
N TYR A 561 -16.60 -1.16 -2.39
CA TYR A 561 -17.04 -2.02 -3.49
C TYR A 561 -15.95 -2.25 -4.56
N LEU A 562 -14.72 -1.79 -4.32
CA LEU A 562 -13.64 -1.78 -5.30
C LEU A 562 -13.44 -3.14 -5.98
N LEU A 563 -13.63 -4.24 -5.23
CA LEU A 563 -13.41 -5.61 -5.71
C LEU A 563 -14.72 -6.41 -5.87
N VAL A 564 -15.88 -5.76 -6.04
CA VAL A 564 -17.18 -6.43 -6.24
C VAL A 564 -17.44 -6.79 -7.72
N ASP A 565 -17.56 -8.08 -8.02
CA ASP A 565 -17.92 -8.59 -9.38
C ASP A 565 -19.46 -8.69 -9.51
N SER A 566 -20.11 -7.56 -9.77
CA SER A 566 -21.57 -7.48 -9.94
C SER A 566 -22.00 -7.45 -11.42
N GLU A 567 -23.28 -7.73 -11.65
CA GLU A 567 -23.87 -7.71 -12.99
C GLU A 567 -23.84 -6.31 -13.63
N ASN A 568 -24.07 -5.26 -12.83
CA ASN A 568 -24.04 -3.87 -13.30
C ASN A 568 -22.64 -3.24 -13.24
N ARG A 569 -21.62 -4.00 -12.84
CA ARG A 569 -20.22 -3.53 -12.71
C ARG A 569 -20.09 -2.30 -11.83
N GLU A 570 -20.96 -2.16 -10.83
CA GLU A 570 -20.98 -1.03 -9.89
C GLU A 570 -21.23 0.34 -10.56
N MET A 571 -21.82 0.36 -11.76
CA MET A 571 -22.12 1.59 -12.52
C MET A 571 -22.99 2.61 -11.75
N ASP A 572 -23.81 2.15 -10.80
CA ASP A 572 -24.62 3.00 -9.93
C ASP A 572 -23.80 3.78 -8.88
N LYS A 573 -22.51 3.47 -8.76
CA LYS A 573 -21.56 4.06 -7.81
C LYS A 573 -20.48 4.91 -8.51
N PHE A 574 -20.60 5.10 -9.82
CA PHE A 574 -19.67 5.85 -10.66
C PHE A 574 -20.24 7.20 -11.12
N ASP A 575 -19.41 8.25 -11.10
CA ASP A 575 -19.72 9.58 -11.63
C ASP A 575 -18.70 10.01 -12.70
N ALA A 576 -19.15 10.07 -13.96
CA ALA A 576 -18.31 10.47 -15.09
C ALA A 576 -17.87 11.94 -15.03
N LYS A 577 -18.63 12.84 -14.38
CA LYS A 577 -18.22 14.24 -14.19
C LYS A 577 -17.12 14.33 -13.15
N LEU A 578 -17.15 13.48 -12.13
CA LEU A 578 -16.07 13.35 -11.18
C LEU A 578 -14.81 12.81 -11.87
N MET A 579 -14.92 11.74 -12.67
CA MET A 579 -13.81 11.22 -13.47
C MET A 579 -13.18 12.30 -14.35
N HIS A 580 -14.00 13.09 -15.06
CA HIS A 580 -13.54 14.22 -15.86
C HIS A 580 -12.76 15.24 -15.02
N THR A 581 -13.32 15.65 -13.88
CA THR A 581 -12.68 16.60 -12.97
C THR A 581 -11.32 16.09 -12.46
N GLN A 582 -11.24 14.81 -12.13
CA GLN A 582 -10.00 14.17 -11.68
C GLN A 582 -8.97 14.09 -12.81
N ILE A 583 -9.38 13.81 -14.05
CA ILE A 583 -8.48 13.83 -15.22
C ILE A 583 -7.95 15.25 -15.47
N VAL A 584 -8.78 16.29 -15.31
CA VAL A 584 -8.31 17.68 -15.35
C VAL A 584 -7.21 17.93 -14.31
N SER A 585 -7.39 17.47 -13.07
CA SER A 585 -6.38 17.58 -12.02
C SER A 585 -5.11 16.80 -12.33
N LEU A 586 -5.22 15.57 -12.84
CA LEU A 586 -4.06 14.77 -13.25
C LEU A 586 -3.30 15.42 -14.41
N LEU A 587 -3.98 15.97 -15.41
CA LEU A 587 -3.36 16.73 -16.50
C LEU A 587 -2.63 17.98 -16.01
N LYS A 588 -3.21 18.72 -15.04
CA LYS A 588 -2.52 19.84 -14.40
C LYS A 588 -1.25 19.37 -13.70
N ALA A 589 -1.32 18.26 -12.97
CA ALA A 589 -0.16 17.68 -12.31
C ALA A 589 0.93 17.27 -13.31
N VAL A 590 0.58 16.58 -14.41
CA VAL A 590 1.50 16.24 -15.51
C VAL A 590 2.20 17.49 -16.05
N LYS A 591 1.44 18.54 -16.39
CA LYS A 591 2.00 19.79 -16.94
C LYS A 591 2.88 20.53 -15.94
N LEU A 592 2.53 20.52 -14.65
CA LEU A 592 3.35 21.10 -13.58
C LEU A 592 4.67 20.34 -13.38
N VAL A 593 4.63 19.00 -13.40
CA VAL A 593 5.82 18.15 -13.37
C VAL A 593 6.70 18.45 -14.59
N ASP A 594 6.11 18.47 -15.78
CA ASP A 594 6.83 18.71 -17.04
C ASP A 594 7.46 20.10 -17.11
N ALA A 595 6.84 21.12 -16.49
CA ALA A 595 7.43 22.46 -16.39
C ALA A 595 8.50 22.59 -15.30
N THR A 596 8.58 21.65 -14.35
CA THR A 596 9.48 21.74 -13.19
C THR A 596 10.86 21.20 -13.54
N GLN A 597 11.92 21.92 -13.16
CA GLN A 597 13.30 21.46 -13.37
C GLN A 597 13.56 20.14 -12.63
N THR A 598 14.27 19.21 -13.27
CA THR A 598 14.56 17.87 -12.73
C THR A 598 15.24 17.90 -11.35
N THR A 599 16.14 18.85 -11.14
CA THR A 599 16.81 19.06 -9.85
C THR A 599 15.85 19.48 -8.73
N LYS A 600 14.71 20.11 -9.08
CA LYS A 600 13.65 20.49 -8.14
C LYS A 600 12.65 19.36 -7.90
N LEU A 601 12.34 18.54 -8.92
CA LEU A 601 11.54 17.32 -8.77
C LEU A 601 12.17 16.34 -7.76
N GLY A 602 13.50 16.23 -7.81
CA GLY A 602 14.26 15.47 -6.81
C GLY A 602 14.08 13.96 -6.95
N LYS A 603 14.02 13.27 -5.81
CA LYS A 603 13.81 11.82 -5.70
C LYS A 603 12.71 11.54 -4.68
N SER A 604 12.12 10.35 -4.71
CA SER A 604 11.21 9.92 -3.65
C SER A 604 11.90 9.89 -2.29
N ASP A 605 11.23 10.41 -1.27
CA ASP A 605 11.61 10.22 0.12
C ASP A 605 11.32 8.75 0.44
N GLY A 606 12.31 7.91 0.70
CA GLY A 606 12.06 6.51 1.04
C GLY A 606 11.03 6.31 2.17
N TYR A 607 10.63 5.06 2.38
CA TYR A 607 9.59 4.72 3.35
C TYR A 607 9.78 5.40 4.72
N SER A 608 8.71 6.03 5.19
CA SER A 608 8.60 6.39 6.62
C SER A 608 8.32 5.14 7.45
N PHE A 609 8.62 5.16 8.75
CA PHE A 609 8.47 3.98 9.61
C PHE A 609 7.69 4.31 10.91
N PHE A 610 7.26 3.27 11.61
CA PHE A 610 6.51 3.31 12.88
C PHE A 610 5.03 3.64 12.72
N TYR A 611 4.49 4.56 13.51
CA TYR A 611 3.08 4.93 13.44
C TYR A 611 2.95 6.26 12.70
N GLY A 612 2.37 6.22 11.51
CA GLY A 612 2.11 7.36 10.65
C GLY A 612 1.07 8.32 11.21
N ARG A 613 1.11 9.56 10.71
CA ARG A 613 0.08 10.56 10.95
C ARG A 613 -1.19 10.16 10.22
N THR A 614 -2.32 10.23 10.91
CA THR A 614 -3.64 9.89 10.33
C THR A 614 -4.61 11.07 10.30
N LYS A 615 -4.18 12.22 10.83
CA LYS A 615 -4.96 13.46 10.97
C LYS A 615 -4.11 14.70 10.78
#